data_AF-A0A9E3W6J6-F1
#
_entry.id   AF-A0A9E3W6J6-F1
#
_cell.length_a   1.000
_cell.length_b   1.000
_cell.length_c   1.000
_cell.angle_alpha   90.00
_cell.angle_beta   90.00
_cell.angle_gamma   90.00
#
_symmetry.space_group_name_H-M   'P 1'
#
loop_
_entity.id
_entity.type
_entity.pdbx_description
1 polymer ?
#
loop_
_entity_poly.entity_id
_entity_poly.type
_entity_poly.pdbx_seq_one_letter_code
_entity_poly.pdbx_strand_id
1 'polypeptide(L)'
;MSARWPWSAVRWLWIALSLLLLIATMFLFDGSANSDADIVLGYGLLVLSFPTGPILAALDGYLGRAIFSAFGLISTTTYATLTITWLIYTVVGYLQWFV
;
A
#
# COMPACT_ATOMS: atom_id res chain seq x y z
N MET A 1 22.07 12.35 26.32
CA MET A 1 20.77 12.77 25.75
C MET A 1 20.92 12.82 24.23
N SER A 2 20.81 11.70 23.52
CA SER A 2 21.17 11.63 22.10
C SER A 2 20.08 10.91 21.30
N ALA A 3 19.63 11.57 20.22
CA ALA A 3 18.95 11.02 19.05
C ALA A 3 17.48 10.53 19.14
N ARG A 4 16.63 11.02 20.05
CA ARG A 4 15.17 10.72 19.99
C ARG A 4 14.40 11.54 18.93
N TRP A 5 14.87 12.74 18.62
CA TRP A 5 14.22 13.66 17.67
C TRP A 5 14.23 13.22 16.20
N PRO A 6 15.35 12.72 15.61
CA PRO A 6 15.36 12.33 14.21
C PRO A 6 14.40 11.16 13.93
N TRP A 7 14.24 10.25 14.89
CA TRP A 7 13.38 9.08 14.72
C TRP A 7 11.89 9.43 14.63
N SER A 8 11.43 10.34 15.49
CA SER A 8 10.05 10.84 15.43
C SER A 8 9.77 11.60 14.14
N ALA A 9 10.72 12.39 13.65
CA ALA A 9 10.58 13.12 12.38
C ALA A 9 10.48 12.16 11.18
N VAL A 10 11.34 11.14 11.12
CA VAL A 10 11.30 10.10 10.08
C VAL A 10 9.97 9.36 10.09
N ARG A 11 9.45 9.03 11.29
CA ARG A 11 8.13 8.39 11.44
C ARG A 11 7.01 9.25 10.86
N TRP A 12 6.96 10.52 11.21
CA TRP A 12 5.92 11.42 10.68
C TRP A 12 6.06 11.66 9.19
N LEU A 13 7.30 11.79 8.68
CA LEU A 13 7.56 11.91 7.25
C LEU A 13 7.09 10.66 6.49
N TRP A 14 7.40 9.47 7.01
CA TRP A 14 6.97 8.22 6.39
C TRP A 14 5.44 8.09 6.36
N ILE A 15 4.75 8.43 7.47
CA ILE A 15 3.28 8.45 7.52
C ILE A 15 2.71 9.46 6.51
N ALA A 16 3.29 10.65 6.43
CA ALA A 16 2.85 11.68 5.48
C ALA A 16 3.03 11.21 4.03
N LEU A 17 4.16 10.59 3.69
CA LEU A 17 4.41 10.04 2.35
C LEU A 17 3.42 8.92 2.02
N SER A 18 3.14 8.02 2.97
CA SER A 18 2.13 6.97 2.79
C SER A 18 0.72 7.55 2.53
N LEU A 19 0.31 8.56 3.31
CA LEU A 19 -0.99 9.23 3.10
C LEU A 19 -1.05 10.00 1.78
N LEU A 20 0.02 10.71 1.42
CA LEU A 20 0.11 11.42 0.15
C LEU A 20 0.04 10.47 -1.04
N LEU A 21 0.67 9.30 -0.95
CA LEU A 21 0.58 8.27 -1.98
C LEU A 21 -0.86 7.79 -2.16
N LEU A 22 -1.59 7.53 -1.07
CA LEU A 22 -3.00 7.17 -1.13
C LEU A 22 -3.82 8.29 -1.80
N ILE A 23 -3.68 9.52 -1.34
CA ILE A 23 -4.43 10.67 -1.87
C ILE A 23 -4.14 10.82 -3.37
N ALA A 24 -2.88 10.83 -3.78
CA ALA A 24 -2.49 10.94 -5.19
C ALA A 24 -3.11 9.82 -6.03
N THR A 25 -3.06 8.58 -5.52
CA THR A 25 -3.69 7.42 -6.18
C THR A 25 -5.19 7.61 -6.35
N MET A 26 -5.90 8.07 -5.32
CA MET A 26 -7.35 8.30 -5.38
C MET A 26 -7.73 9.42 -6.35
N PHE A 27 -6.87 10.43 -6.50
CA PHE A 27 -7.03 11.49 -7.51
C PHE A 27 -6.76 11.00 -8.93
N LEU A 28 -5.84 10.04 -9.11
CA LEU A 28 -5.52 9.45 -10.41
C LEU A 28 -6.54 8.39 -10.84
N PHE A 29 -7.30 7.83 -9.90
CA PHE A 29 -8.32 6.83 -10.20
C PHE A 29 -9.45 7.44 -11.03
N ASP A 30 -9.59 6.91 -12.25
CA ASP A 30 -10.54 7.38 -13.27
C ASP A 30 -11.92 6.67 -13.21
N GLY A 31 -12.12 5.80 -12.22
CA GLY A 31 -13.35 5.00 -12.09
C GLY A 31 -13.37 3.73 -12.96
N SER A 32 -12.33 3.48 -13.76
CA SER A 32 -12.25 2.28 -14.58
C SER A 32 -11.85 1.05 -13.76
N ALA A 33 -12.39 -0.12 -14.10
CA ALA A 33 -12.11 -1.36 -13.40
C ALA A 33 -10.64 -1.82 -13.50
N ASN A 34 -9.88 -1.29 -14.47
CA ASN A 34 -8.46 -1.60 -14.70
C ASN A 34 -7.63 -0.30 -14.69
N SER A 35 -7.96 0.61 -13.79
CA SER A 35 -7.29 1.91 -13.70
C SER A 35 -5.84 1.74 -13.25
N ASP A 36 -4.89 2.35 -13.99
CA ASP A 36 -3.45 2.34 -13.70
C ASP A 36 -3.07 2.99 -12.34
N ALA A 37 -4.04 3.55 -11.62
CA ALA A 37 -3.86 4.03 -10.27
C ALA A 37 -3.34 2.93 -9.32
N ASP A 38 -3.75 1.67 -9.53
CA ASP A 38 -3.27 0.53 -8.75
C ASP A 38 -1.75 0.29 -8.92
N ILE A 39 -1.21 0.52 -10.11
CA ILE A 39 0.22 0.44 -10.42
C ILE A 39 0.99 1.49 -9.62
N VAL A 40 0.51 2.74 -9.63
CA VAL A 40 1.12 3.85 -8.87
C VAL A 40 1.15 3.52 -7.37
N LEU A 41 0.03 3.04 -6.85
CA LEU A 41 -0.08 2.63 -5.45
C LEU A 41 0.88 1.47 -5.13
N GLY A 42 0.86 0.42 -5.95
CA GLY A 42 1.67 -0.78 -5.75
C GLY A 42 3.16 -0.47 -5.69
N TYR A 43 3.69 0.28 -6.66
CA TYR A 43 5.11 0.65 -6.67
C TYR A 43 5.47 1.59 -5.52
N GLY A 44 4.62 2.56 -5.19
CA GLY A 44 4.86 3.45 -4.05
C GLY A 44 4.91 2.69 -2.72
N LEU A 45 3.99 1.73 -2.53
CA LEU A 45 3.94 0.89 -1.34
C LEU A 45 5.13 -0.08 -1.28
N LEU A 46 5.59 -0.64 -2.40
CA LEU A 46 6.78 -1.48 -2.46
C LEU A 46 8.02 -0.75 -1.90
N VAL A 47 8.19 0.51 -2.26
CA VAL A 47 9.31 1.33 -1.74
C VAL A 47 9.12 1.64 -0.26
N LEU A 48 7.95 2.11 0.15
CA LEU A 48 7.69 2.50 1.54
C LEU A 48 7.75 1.32 2.52
N SER A 49 7.43 0.11 2.07
CA SER A 49 7.42 -1.11 2.89
C SER A 49 8.61 -2.03 2.63
N PHE A 50 9.65 -1.61 1.90
CA PHE A 50 10.84 -2.46 1.70
C PHE A 50 11.50 -2.82 3.05
N PRO A 51 11.94 -4.07 3.29
CA PRO A 51 11.90 -5.23 2.39
C PRO A 51 10.64 -6.10 2.47
N THR A 52 9.66 -5.82 3.35
CA THR A 52 8.42 -6.61 3.43
C THR A 52 7.49 -6.42 2.23
N GLY A 53 7.58 -5.28 1.54
CA GLY A 53 6.75 -4.96 0.38
C GLY A 53 6.71 -6.04 -0.72
N PRO A 54 7.85 -6.52 -1.24
CA PRO A 54 7.88 -7.61 -2.21
C PRO A 54 7.20 -8.90 -1.72
N ILE A 55 7.32 -9.23 -0.43
CA ILE A 55 6.66 -10.40 0.16
C ILE A 55 5.16 -10.17 0.18
N LEU A 56 4.70 -8.99 0.60
CA LEU A 56 3.29 -8.62 0.56
C LEU A 56 2.74 -8.62 -0.87
N ALA A 57 3.50 -8.16 -1.86
CA ALA A 57 3.07 -8.17 -3.27
C ALA A 57 2.89 -9.59 -3.79
N ALA A 58 3.81 -10.50 -3.45
CA ALA A 58 3.66 -11.90 -3.79
C ALA A 58 2.44 -12.53 -3.10
N LEU A 59 2.22 -12.23 -1.82
CA LEU A 59 1.07 -12.73 -1.06
C LEU A 59 -0.25 -12.17 -1.58
N ASP A 60 -0.33 -10.87 -1.85
CA ASP A 60 -1.53 -10.20 -2.34
C ASP A 60 -1.89 -10.71 -3.75
N GLY A 61 -0.90 -10.87 -4.62
CA GLY A 61 -1.11 -11.48 -5.94
C GLY A 61 -1.58 -12.94 -5.87
N TYR A 62 -0.98 -13.76 -5.01
CA TYR A 62 -1.34 -15.17 -4.87
C TYR A 62 -2.69 -15.36 -4.18
N LEU A 63 -2.88 -14.74 -3.01
CA LEU A 63 -4.09 -14.84 -2.21
C LEU A 63 -5.26 -14.15 -2.90
N GLY A 64 -5.03 -12.96 -3.48
CA GLY A 64 -6.03 -12.27 -4.28
C GLY A 64 -6.54 -13.18 -5.39
N ARG A 65 -5.65 -13.71 -6.22
CA ARG A 65 -6.05 -14.64 -7.30
C ARG A 65 -6.80 -15.87 -6.78
N ALA A 66 -6.34 -16.49 -5.69
CA ALA A 66 -7.00 -17.64 -5.09
C ALA A 66 -8.41 -17.30 -4.58
N ILE A 67 -8.59 -16.18 -3.88
CA ILE A 67 -9.88 -15.72 -3.36
C ILE A 67 -10.82 -15.38 -4.51
N PHE A 68 -10.40 -14.53 -5.45
CA PHE A 68 -11.24 -14.12 -6.58
C PHE A 68 -11.70 -15.33 -7.41
N SER A 69 -10.80 -16.30 -7.67
CA SER A 69 -11.17 -17.54 -8.36
C SER A 69 -12.12 -18.43 -7.57
N ALA A 70 -11.95 -18.56 -6.26
CA ALA A 70 -12.82 -19.38 -5.41
C ALA A 70 -14.27 -18.85 -5.34
N PHE A 71 -14.45 -17.54 -5.45
CA PHE A 71 -15.76 -16.89 -5.39
C PHE A 71 -16.32 -16.49 -6.77
N GLY A 72 -15.61 -16.81 -7.87
CA GLY A 72 -16.03 -16.41 -9.22
C GLY A 72 -16.07 -14.90 -9.44
N LEU A 73 -15.30 -14.15 -8.66
CA LEU A 73 -15.22 -12.70 -8.70
C LEU A 73 -14.14 -12.24 -9.69
N ILE A 74 -14.31 -11.05 -10.25
CA ILE A 74 -13.29 -10.38 -11.06
C ILE A 74 -12.60 -9.33 -10.19
N SER A 75 -11.27 -9.35 -10.16
CA SER A 75 -10.49 -8.30 -9.48
C SER A 75 -10.65 -7.00 -10.23
N THR A 76 -11.16 -5.96 -9.55
CA THR A 76 -11.34 -4.63 -10.11
C THR A 76 -10.71 -3.57 -9.22
N THR A 77 -10.13 -2.57 -9.85
CA THR A 77 -9.64 -1.37 -9.18
C THR A 77 -10.83 -0.55 -8.73
N THR A 78 -10.93 -0.31 -7.43
CA THR A 78 -11.98 0.48 -6.79
C THR A 78 -11.36 1.30 -5.66
N TYR A 79 -12.03 2.37 -5.24
CA TYR A 79 -11.63 3.10 -4.03
C TYR A 79 -11.43 2.14 -2.83
N ALA A 80 -12.30 1.13 -2.68
CA ALA A 80 -12.19 0.16 -1.60
C ALA A 80 -10.92 -0.70 -1.72
N THR A 81 -10.64 -1.26 -2.90
CA THR A 81 -9.44 -2.10 -3.09
C THR A 81 -8.17 -1.29 -2.91
N LEU A 82 -8.10 -0.06 -3.44
CA LEU A 82 -6.97 0.85 -3.24
C LEU A 82 -6.76 1.20 -1.75
N THR A 83 -7.82 1.51 -1.00
CA THR A 83 -7.71 1.80 0.44
C THR A 83 -7.28 0.57 1.25
N ILE A 84 -7.80 -0.61 0.94
CA ILE A 84 -7.46 -1.86 1.64
C ILE A 84 -6.00 -2.23 1.38
N THR A 85 -5.54 -2.20 0.13
CA THR A 85 -4.14 -2.46 -0.23
C THR A 85 -3.22 -1.48 0.48
N TRP A 86 -3.53 -0.17 0.43
CA TRP A 86 -2.78 0.84 1.17
C TRP A 86 -2.70 0.55 2.67
N LEU A 87 -3.82 0.20 3.30
CA LEU A 87 -3.89 -0.04 4.73
C LEU A 87 -3.01 -1.23 5.15
N ILE A 88 -3.08 -2.35 4.42
CA ILE A 88 -2.30 -3.55 4.71
C ILE A 88 -0.80 -3.24 4.65
N TYR A 89 -0.34 -2.66 3.54
CA TYR A 89 1.08 -2.34 3.36
C TYR A 89 1.55 -1.26 4.32
N THR A 90 0.71 -0.28 4.62
CA THR A 90 1.04 0.80 5.55
C THR A 90 1.18 0.26 6.96
N VAL A 91 0.28 -0.61 7.42
CA VAL A 91 0.40 -1.22 8.75
C VAL A 91 1.66 -2.08 8.84
N VAL A 92 1.88 -2.98 7.87
CA VAL A 92 3.06 -3.87 7.89
C VAL A 92 4.36 -3.07 7.77
N GLY A 93 4.45 -2.12 6.86
CA GLY A 93 5.62 -1.26 6.71
C GLY A 93 5.87 -0.40 7.94
N TYR A 94 4.82 0.13 8.55
CA TYR A 94 4.90 0.91 9.78
C TYR A 94 5.47 0.07 10.93
N LEU A 95 4.95 -1.16 11.11
CA LEU A 95 5.45 -2.10 12.11
C LEU A 95 6.92 -2.45 11.85
N GLN A 96 7.28 -2.78 10.61
CA GLN A 96 8.65 -3.12 10.22
C GLN A 96 9.66 -2.00 10.56
N TRP A 97 9.28 -0.74 10.36
CA TRP A 97 10.21 0.38 10.53
C TRP A 97 10.24 0.95 11.94
N PHE A 98 9.13 0.95 12.68
CA PHE A 98 8.98 1.77 13.89
C PHE A 98 8.56 1.01 15.15
N VAL A 99 8.35 -0.31 15.07
CA VAL A 99 8.03 -1.19 16.21
C VAL A 99 9.12 -2.25 16.36
#